data_AF-A0A6J8BH58-F1
#
_entry.id   AF-A0A6J8BH58-F1
#
_cell.length_a   1.000
_cell.length_b   1.000
_cell.length_c   1.000
_cell.angle_alpha   90.00
_cell.angle_beta   90.00
_cell.angle_gamma   90.00
#
_symmetry.space_group_name_H-M   'P 1'
#
loop_
_entity.id
_entity.type
_entity.pdbx_description
1 polymer ?
#
loop_
_entity_poly.entity_id
_entity_poly.type
_entity_poly.pdbx_seq_one_letter_code
_entity_poly.pdbx_strand_id
1 'polypeptide(L)'
;MFLGPSMVALFANTTLLNFLSTQLPAQKDPDGIFDQPFSKYYNYIVVGAGSAGSIIATRLSEDRTNVLLLEAGGSDLENEFTRIPLQWLRILRAKENWSFDTVPQKYSFMSEGSRKTKGHCGKVLGGTSSINAMYYIRGSRYDYDKWQKEGCTGWGYDDVLPYFKKSEDIQIPELINSYLQLTFIARAFEAENIKCAIQRMNHMRVFGKTSRSADVGFGVNICKLHHKSRGTVRLRSKNPIAPPLIDPQYLSHQDDVDSYVKGIHVISVLCPRVKINVHI
;
A
#
# COMPACT_ATOMS: atom_id res chain seq x y z
N MET A 1 17.32 22.02 -28.31
CA MET A 1 17.31 21.18 -27.10
C MET A 1 16.98 19.76 -27.56
N PHE A 2 17.99 18.98 -27.94
CA PHE A 2 17.81 17.66 -28.55
C PHE A 2 17.67 16.61 -27.45
N LEU A 3 16.52 15.94 -27.40
CA LEU A 3 16.29 14.78 -26.54
C LEU A 3 17.08 13.60 -27.10
N GLY A 4 17.94 13.00 -26.28
CA GLY A 4 18.78 11.87 -26.70
C GLY A 4 17.97 10.60 -27.02
N PRO A 5 18.52 9.67 -27.82
CA PRO A 5 17.84 8.48 -28.31
C PRO A 5 17.28 7.54 -27.21
N SER A 6 17.78 7.63 -25.98
CA SER A 6 17.29 6.89 -24.82
C SER A 6 15.96 7.42 -24.24
N MET A 7 15.65 8.71 -24.40
CA MET A 7 14.35 9.26 -23.99
C MET A 7 13.25 8.88 -24.99
N VAL A 8 13.59 8.80 -26.27
CA VAL A 8 12.68 8.36 -27.34
C VAL A 8 12.25 6.90 -27.15
N ALA A 9 13.16 6.02 -26.70
CA ALA A 9 12.85 4.62 -26.42
C ALA A 9 11.91 4.42 -25.21
N LEU A 10 12.04 5.26 -24.17
CA LEU A 10 11.15 5.20 -23.01
C LEU A 10 9.73 5.66 -23.37
N PHE A 11 9.61 6.75 -24.13
CA PHE A 11 8.31 7.21 -24.65
C PHE A 11 7.70 6.17 -25.61
N ALA A 12 8.48 5.59 -26.52
CA ALA A 12 8.00 4.56 -27.45
C ALA A 12 7.49 3.30 -26.73
N ASN A 13 8.15 2.85 -25.66
CA ASN A 13 7.71 1.69 -24.87
C ASN A 13 6.43 1.98 -24.08
N THR A 14 6.29 3.16 -23.48
CA THR A 14 5.00 3.55 -22.85
C THR A 14 3.89 3.71 -23.87
N THR A 15 4.16 4.23 -25.07
CA THR A 15 3.16 4.38 -26.14
C THR A 15 2.75 3.04 -26.72
N LEU A 16 3.69 2.10 -26.92
CA LEU A 16 3.40 0.75 -27.38
C LEU A 16 2.65 -0.08 -26.33
N LEU A 17 3.02 0.03 -25.04
CA LEU A 17 2.29 -0.59 -23.94
C LEU A 17 0.88 0.01 -23.79
N ASN A 18 0.72 1.33 -23.94
CA ASN A 18 -0.61 1.96 -23.97
C ASN A 18 -1.40 1.51 -25.21
N PHE A 19 -0.77 1.36 -26.39
CA PHE A 19 -1.44 0.89 -27.60
C PHE A 19 -1.89 -0.57 -27.46
N LEU A 20 -1.05 -1.44 -26.90
CA LEU A 20 -1.37 -2.83 -26.64
C LEU A 20 -2.39 -3.00 -25.48
N SER A 21 -2.40 -2.10 -24.48
CA SER A 21 -3.37 -2.15 -23.38
C SER A 21 -4.75 -1.67 -23.81
N THR A 22 -4.84 -0.62 -24.65
CA THR A 22 -6.10 -0.14 -25.23
C THR A 22 -6.80 -1.15 -26.16
N GLN A 23 -6.10 -2.24 -26.54
CA GLN A 23 -6.66 -3.34 -27.34
C GLN A 23 -7.17 -4.51 -26.48
N LEU A 24 -6.89 -4.51 -25.17
CA LEU A 24 -7.50 -5.48 -24.25
C LEU A 24 -8.85 -4.94 -23.81
N PRO A 25 -9.98 -5.54 -24.23
CA PRO A 25 -11.27 -5.08 -23.74
C PRO A 25 -11.26 -5.14 -22.21
N ALA A 26 -11.75 -4.08 -21.56
CA ALA A 26 -12.11 -4.14 -20.16
C ALA A 26 -12.97 -5.40 -19.98
N GLN A 27 -12.46 -6.35 -19.23
CA GLN A 27 -13.13 -7.63 -19.04
C GLN A 27 -14.40 -7.32 -18.25
N LYS A 28 -15.53 -7.17 -18.97
CA LYS A 28 -16.85 -7.13 -18.34
C LYS A 28 -16.96 -8.37 -17.46
N ASP A 29 -17.62 -8.20 -16.31
CA ASP A 29 -17.95 -9.28 -15.37
C ASP A 29 -18.30 -10.57 -16.13
N PRO A 30 -17.34 -11.50 -16.29
CA PRO A 30 -17.47 -12.58 -17.25
C PRO A 30 -18.55 -13.57 -16.82
N ASP A 31 -18.95 -13.51 -15.55
CA ASP A 31 -19.85 -14.47 -14.90
C ASP A 31 -21.19 -13.82 -14.48
N GLY A 32 -21.39 -12.51 -14.71
CA GLY A 32 -22.59 -11.78 -14.28
C GLY A 32 -22.81 -11.82 -12.76
N ILE A 33 -21.73 -11.94 -11.99
CA ILE A 33 -21.73 -12.00 -10.53
C ILE A 33 -22.35 -10.74 -9.91
N PHE A 34 -22.11 -9.56 -10.50
CA PHE A 34 -22.65 -8.28 -10.04
C PHE A 34 -24.10 -8.04 -10.47
N ASP A 35 -24.63 -8.84 -11.41
CA ASP A 35 -26.00 -8.75 -11.93
C ASP A 35 -26.98 -9.71 -11.22
N GLN A 36 -26.50 -10.48 -10.23
CA GLN A 36 -27.34 -11.35 -9.43
C GLN A 36 -28.29 -10.54 -8.53
N PRO A 37 -29.57 -10.94 -8.39
CA PRO A 37 -30.49 -10.26 -7.49
C PRO A 37 -29.99 -10.38 -6.04
N PHE A 38 -30.02 -9.26 -5.32
CA PHE A 38 -29.69 -9.26 -3.90
C PHE A 38 -30.62 -10.18 -3.11
N SER A 39 -30.04 -11.00 -2.24
CA SER A 39 -30.81 -11.77 -1.26
C SER A 39 -31.43 -10.82 -0.23
N LYS A 40 -32.60 -11.19 0.29
CA LYS A 40 -33.21 -10.48 1.43
C LYS A 40 -32.38 -10.67 2.73
N TYR A 41 -31.61 -11.75 2.82
CA TYR A 41 -30.83 -12.10 4.01
C TYR A 41 -29.40 -12.52 3.65
N TYR A 42 -28.45 -12.01 4.45
CA TYR A 42 -27.05 -12.38 4.43
C TYR A 42 -26.64 -12.77 5.84
N ASN A 43 -25.79 -13.78 5.97
CA ASN A 43 -25.23 -14.18 7.26
C ASN A 43 -24.14 -13.18 7.69
N TYR A 44 -23.39 -12.67 6.72
CA TYR A 44 -22.35 -11.68 6.95
C TYR A 44 -22.47 -10.53 5.94
N ILE A 45 -22.24 -9.31 6.41
CA ILE A 45 -22.08 -8.13 5.57
C ILE A 45 -20.67 -7.59 5.84
N VAL A 46 -19.82 -7.64 4.81
CA VAL A 46 -18.48 -7.09 4.85
C VAL A 46 -18.51 -5.72 4.18
N VAL A 47 -18.10 -4.67 4.91
CA VAL A 47 -18.11 -3.29 4.42
C VAL A 47 -16.68 -2.85 4.13
N GLY A 48 -16.39 -2.64 2.85
CA GLY A 48 -15.08 -2.32 2.28
C GLY A 48 -14.42 -3.55 1.68
N ALA A 49 -14.23 -3.57 0.36
CA ALA A 49 -13.51 -4.62 -0.37
C ALA A 49 -12.02 -4.31 -0.48
N GLY A 50 -11.42 -3.80 0.59
CA GLY A 50 -9.98 -3.59 0.68
C GLY A 50 -9.21 -4.89 0.94
N SER A 51 -7.90 -4.79 1.16
CA SER A 51 -7.02 -5.96 1.34
C SER A 51 -7.49 -6.96 2.40
N ALA A 52 -8.04 -6.49 3.52
CA ALA A 52 -8.59 -7.38 4.56
C ALA A 52 -10.03 -7.85 4.23
N GLY A 53 -10.88 -6.93 3.77
CA GLY A 53 -12.30 -7.21 3.51
C GLY A 53 -12.50 -8.24 2.41
N SER A 54 -11.71 -8.17 1.33
CA SER A 54 -11.73 -9.18 0.27
C SER A 54 -11.37 -10.57 0.80
N ILE A 55 -10.31 -10.68 1.62
CA ILE A 55 -9.91 -11.97 2.20
C ILE A 55 -10.98 -12.51 3.14
N ILE A 56 -11.56 -11.68 4.02
CA ILE A 56 -12.63 -12.11 4.93
C ILE A 56 -13.84 -12.59 4.12
N ALA A 57 -14.27 -11.82 3.12
CA ALA A 57 -15.41 -12.21 2.29
C ALA A 57 -15.17 -13.54 1.56
N THR A 58 -13.98 -13.74 0.99
CA THR A 58 -13.59 -15.01 0.36
C THR A 58 -13.58 -16.16 1.36
N ARG A 59 -13.02 -15.97 2.57
CA ARG A 59 -12.95 -17.04 3.57
C ARG A 59 -14.30 -17.42 4.14
N LEU A 60 -15.17 -16.44 4.37
CA LEU A 60 -16.53 -16.70 4.86
C LEU A 60 -17.40 -17.40 3.80
N SER A 61 -17.14 -17.16 2.51
CA SER A 61 -17.93 -17.80 1.44
C SER A 61 -17.49 -19.24 1.11
N GLU A 62 -16.30 -19.69 1.55
CA GLU A 62 -15.82 -21.07 1.36
C GLU A 62 -16.80 -22.11 1.95
N ASP A 63 -17.48 -21.79 3.05
CA ASP A 63 -18.47 -22.65 3.71
C ASP A 63 -19.90 -22.49 3.16
N ARG A 64 -20.05 -22.02 1.91
CA ARG A 64 -21.35 -21.75 1.24
C ARG A 64 -22.28 -20.81 2.02
N THR A 65 -21.71 -19.97 2.86
CA THR A 65 -22.46 -18.96 3.60
C THR A 65 -22.78 -17.78 2.70
N ASN A 66 -23.96 -17.17 2.88
CA ASN A 66 -24.36 -15.99 2.12
C ASN A 66 -23.67 -14.74 2.67
N VAL A 67 -22.73 -14.19 1.90
CA VAL A 67 -21.94 -13.00 2.25
C VAL A 67 -22.27 -11.87 1.28
N LEU A 68 -22.58 -10.69 1.82
CA LEU A 68 -22.66 -9.45 1.06
C LEU A 68 -21.36 -8.66 1.24
N LEU A 69 -20.68 -8.32 0.15
CA LEU A 69 -19.52 -7.45 0.16
C LEU A 69 -19.91 -6.09 -0.43
N LEU A 70 -19.73 -5.02 0.33
CA LEU A 70 -20.03 -3.65 -0.08
C LEU A 70 -18.73 -2.87 -0.31
N GLU A 71 -18.57 -2.25 -1.48
CA GLU A 71 -17.43 -1.40 -1.81
C GLU A 71 -17.91 -0.04 -2.32
N ALA A 72 -17.22 1.03 -1.92
CA ALA A 72 -17.56 2.39 -2.33
C ALA A 72 -17.03 2.74 -3.73
N GLY A 73 -15.98 2.06 -4.17
CA GLY A 73 -15.40 2.16 -5.51
C GLY A 73 -16.00 1.21 -6.53
N GLY A 74 -15.49 1.31 -7.76
CA GLY A 74 -15.77 0.37 -8.84
C GLY A 74 -14.79 -0.81 -8.85
N SER A 75 -14.76 -1.53 -9.97
CA SER A 75 -13.79 -2.61 -10.17
C SER A 75 -12.42 -2.05 -10.55
N ASP A 76 -11.35 -2.68 -10.07
CA ASP A 76 -9.98 -2.36 -10.48
C ASP A 76 -9.74 -2.70 -11.95
N LEU A 77 -10.55 -3.59 -12.53
CA LEU A 77 -10.52 -3.95 -13.95
C LEU A 77 -10.97 -2.82 -14.89
N GLU A 78 -11.69 -1.82 -14.39
CA GLU A 78 -12.16 -0.67 -15.19
C GLU A 78 -11.05 0.30 -15.57
N ASN A 79 -9.95 0.32 -14.80
CA ASN A 79 -8.85 1.25 -15.01
C ASN A 79 -7.56 0.47 -15.28
N GLU A 80 -7.13 0.44 -16.54
CA GLU A 80 -5.91 -0.29 -16.97
C GLU A 80 -4.66 0.04 -16.13
N PHE A 81 -4.56 1.24 -15.55
CA PHE A 81 -3.40 1.63 -14.75
C PHE A 81 -3.26 0.82 -13.47
N THR A 82 -4.35 0.32 -12.88
CA THR A 82 -4.32 -0.56 -11.68
C THR A 82 -3.62 -1.88 -11.98
N ARG A 83 -3.66 -2.33 -13.24
CA ARG A 83 -3.12 -3.61 -13.69
C ARG A 83 -1.68 -3.53 -14.17
N ILE A 84 -1.17 -2.32 -14.39
CA ILE A 84 0.19 -2.09 -14.87
C ILE A 84 1.01 -1.50 -13.72
N PRO A 85 1.83 -2.31 -13.03
CA PRO A 85 2.67 -1.87 -11.91
C PRO A 85 3.40 -0.55 -12.09
N LEU A 86 3.97 -0.33 -13.29
CA LEU A 86 4.77 0.85 -13.60
C LEU A 86 3.93 2.15 -13.63
N GLN A 87 2.60 2.03 -13.78
CA GLN A 87 1.67 3.15 -13.88
C GLN A 87 1.12 3.60 -12.52
N TRP A 88 1.57 3.02 -11.41
CA TRP A 88 1.02 3.28 -10.07
C TRP A 88 0.94 4.79 -9.70
N LEU A 89 1.93 5.59 -10.12
CA LEU A 89 1.95 7.05 -9.91
C LEU A 89 0.76 7.77 -10.56
N ARG A 90 0.21 7.23 -11.66
CA ARG A 90 -0.98 7.78 -12.34
C ARG A 90 -2.24 7.51 -11.53
N ILE A 91 -2.31 6.36 -10.86
CA ILE A 91 -3.47 5.95 -10.04
C ILE A 91 -3.65 6.88 -8.85
N LEU A 92 -2.56 7.42 -8.29
CA LEU A 92 -2.61 8.35 -7.16
C LEU A 92 -3.48 9.60 -7.43
N ARG A 93 -3.69 9.94 -8.70
CA ARG A 93 -4.54 11.08 -9.14
C ARG A 93 -5.89 10.63 -9.73
N ALA A 94 -6.18 9.34 -9.71
CA ALA A 94 -7.36 8.75 -10.35
C ALA A 94 -8.55 8.64 -9.37
N LYS A 95 -9.73 8.30 -9.92
CA LYS A 95 -10.99 8.22 -9.15
C LYS A 95 -10.96 7.10 -8.09
N GLU A 96 -10.10 6.10 -8.28
CA GLU A 96 -9.86 4.94 -7.43
C GLU A 96 -9.08 5.29 -6.15
N ASN A 97 -8.66 6.54 -5.99
CA ASN A 97 -8.01 7.01 -4.77
C ASN A 97 -8.89 8.03 -4.04
N TRP A 98 -9.24 7.74 -2.78
CA TRP A 98 -9.94 8.69 -1.91
C TRP A 98 -9.22 10.03 -1.78
N SER A 99 -7.89 10.04 -1.83
CA SER A 99 -7.06 11.26 -1.84
C SER A 99 -7.36 12.22 -0.68
N PHE A 100 -7.52 11.68 0.53
CA PHE A 100 -7.83 12.46 1.72
C PHE A 100 -6.71 13.46 2.04
N ASP A 101 -7.05 14.70 2.36
CA ASP A 101 -6.07 15.70 2.76
C ASP A 101 -5.66 15.54 4.23
N THR A 102 -4.40 15.87 4.52
CA THR A 102 -4.00 16.22 5.88
C THR A 102 -4.57 17.58 6.28
N VAL A 103 -4.59 17.87 7.59
CA VAL A 103 -4.71 19.26 8.03
C VAL A 103 -3.48 20.06 7.59
N PRO A 104 -3.57 21.40 7.42
CA PRO A 104 -2.41 22.23 7.07
C PRO A 104 -1.29 22.06 8.11
N GLN A 105 -0.06 21.84 7.63
CA GLN A 105 1.12 21.65 8.48
C GLN A 105 1.98 22.91 8.48
N LYS A 106 2.39 23.38 9.66
CA LYS A 106 3.15 24.64 9.78
C LYS A 106 4.49 24.60 9.05
N TYR A 107 5.19 23.46 9.12
CA TYR A 107 6.57 23.30 8.65
C TYR A 107 6.73 22.22 7.56
N SER A 108 5.64 21.77 6.95
CA SER A 108 5.67 20.73 5.91
C SER A 108 4.84 21.14 4.70
N PHE A 109 5.18 20.57 3.54
CA PHE A 109 4.50 20.86 2.27
C PHE A 109 4.53 22.35 1.92
N MET A 110 5.62 23.05 2.23
CA MET A 110 5.77 24.50 2.02
C MET A 110 5.69 24.92 0.55
N SER A 111 6.03 24.02 -0.38
CA SER A 111 5.89 24.22 -1.82
C SER A 111 4.43 24.19 -2.28
N GLU A 112 3.55 23.60 -1.48
CA GLU A 112 2.11 23.54 -1.70
C GLU A 112 1.48 24.69 -0.92
N GLY A 113 0.92 25.71 -1.58
CA GLY A 113 0.43 26.92 -0.89
C GLY A 113 -0.60 26.65 0.23
N SER A 114 -1.29 25.52 0.16
CA SER A 114 -2.25 25.04 1.18
C SER A 114 -1.60 24.39 2.41
N ARG A 115 -0.30 24.03 2.32
CA ARG A 115 0.46 23.25 3.31
C ARG A 115 -0.16 21.91 3.69
N LYS A 116 -0.93 21.32 2.77
CA LYS A 116 -1.55 19.99 2.92
C LYS A 116 -0.83 18.98 2.04
N THR A 117 -0.97 17.71 2.39
CA THR A 117 -0.61 16.60 1.50
C THR A 117 -1.74 15.60 1.38
N LYS A 118 -1.65 14.74 0.37
CA LYS A 118 -2.63 13.69 0.07
C LYS A 118 -2.23 12.38 0.74
N GLY A 119 -3.09 11.91 1.64
CA GLY A 119 -3.15 10.52 2.07
C GLY A 119 -3.85 9.68 1.01
N HIS A 120 -3.17 8.63 0.54
CA HIS A 120 -3.68 7.78 -0.54
C HIS A 120 -4.35 6.56 0.08
N CYS A 121 -5.64 6.36 -0.21
CA CYS A 121 -6.43 5.22 0.26
C CYS A 121 -7.27 4.73 -0.90
N GLY A 122 -7.21 3.43 -1.21
CA GLY A 122 -7.95 2.88 -2.34
C GLY A 122 -9.47 2.96 -2.12
N LYS A 123 -10.17 3.33 -3.19
CA LYS A 123 -11.62 3.37 -3.36
C LYS A 123 -11.96 2.60 -4.63
N VAL A 124 -11.77 1.29 -4.56
CA VAL A 124 -11.86 0.33 -5.67
C VAL A 124 -11.86 -1.08 -5.05
N LEU A 125 -12.37 -2.08 -5.76
CA LEU A 125 -12.17 -3.48 -5.37
C LEU A 125 -10.66 -3.77 -5.18
N GLY A 126 -10.32 -4.43 -4.06
CA GLY A 126 -8.97 -4.61 -3.54
C GLY A 126 -8.43 -3.41 -2.74
N GLY A 127 -9.09 -2.25 -2.77
CA GLY A 127 -8.73 -1.07 -1.99
C GLY A 127 -7.28 -0.64 -2.21
N THR A 128 -6.52 -0.38 -1.14
CA THR A 128 -5.15 0.12 -1.27
C THR A 128 -4.20 -0.91 -1.91
N SER A 129 -4.48 -2.22 -1.87
CA SER A 129 -3.64 -3.18 -2.60
C SER A 129 -3.71 -3.03 -4.12
N SER A 130 -4.78 -2.45 -4.66
CA SER A 130 -4.95 -2.20 -6.10
C SER A 130 -4.29 -0.90 -6.57
N ILE A 131 -3.82 -0.06 -5.63
CA ILE A 131 -3.25 1.26 -5.95
C ILE A 131 -1.87 1.49 -5.29
N ASN A 132 -1.33 0.51 -4.58
CA ASN A 132 -0.03 0.62 -3.91
C ASN A 132 1.14 0.37 -4.89
N ALA A 133 2.37 0.50 -4.39
CA ALA A 133 3.58 0.24 -5.16
C ALA A 133 4.06 -1.23 -5.10
N MET A 134 3.17 -2.15 -4.73
CA MET A 134 3.39 -3.60 -4.65
C MET A 134 4.55 -4.06 -3.74
N TYR A 135 4.93 -3.23 -2.78
CA TYR A 135 5.86 -3.67 -1.74
C TYR A 135 5.18 -4.69 -0.83
N TYR A 136 5.73 -5.90 -0.77
CA TYR A 136 5.30 -6.93 0.17
C TYR A 136 6.33 -7.07 1.28
N ILE A 137 6.12 -6.45 2.43
CA ILE A 137 7.08 -6.48 3.55
C ILE A 137 6.45 -7.24 4.72
N ARG A 138 7.11 -8.28 5.24
CA ARG A 138 6.69 -8.88 6.52
C ARG A 138 7.02 -7.88 7.64
N GLY A 139 6.08 -7.69 8.57
CA GLY A 139 6.36 -6.91 9.78
C GLY A 139 7.47 -7.56 10.61
N SER A 140 8.11 -6.80 11.50
CA SER A 140 9.20 -7.33 12.32
C SER A 140 8.66 -8.24 13.44
N ARG A 141 9.40 -9.29 13.80
CA ARG A 141 9.03 -10.18 14.93
C ARG A 141 8.70 -9.43 16.20
N TYR A 142 9.53 -8.45 16.52
CA TYR A 142 9.37 -7.59 17.68
C TYR A 142 7.97 -6.96 17.76
N ASP A 143 7.38 -6.59 16.62
CA ASP A 143 6.08 -5.91 16.59
C ASP A 143 4.93 -6.82 17.02
N TYR A 144 4.92 -8.03 16.47
CA TYR A 144 3.91 -9.04 16.78
C TYR A 144 4.08 -9.57 18.20
N ASP A 145 5.32 -9.80 18.63
CA ASP A 145 5.61 -10.20 20.01
C ASP A 145 5.22 -9.10 21.01
N LYS A 146 5.37 -7.82 20.63
CA LYS A 146 4.89 -6.68 21.43
C LYS A 146 3.37 -6.65 21.50
N TRP A 147 2.66 -6.83 20.38
CA TRP A 147 1.19 -6.91 20.40
C TRP A 147 0.69 -8.01 21.33
N GLN A 148 1.32 -9.18 21.29
CA GLN A 148 0.98 -10.26 22.21
C GLN A 148 1.20 -9.87 23.68
N LYS A 149 2.31 -9.21 24.01
CA LYS A 149 2.58 -8.69 25.36
C LYS A 149 1.58 -7.61 25.79
N GLU A 150 1.06 -6.83 24.86
CA GLU A 150 0.04 -5.80 25.09
C GLU A 150 -1.39 -6.36 25.19
N GLY A 151 -1.56 -7.69 25.12
CA GLY A 151 -2.82 -8.38 25.36
C GLY A 151 -3.48 -8.96 24.10
N CYS A 152 -2.88 -8.81 22.92
CA CYS A 152 -3.35 -9.46 21.70
C CYS A 152 -2.90 -10.93 21.66
N THR A 153 -3.45 -11.76 22.54
CA THR A 153 -3.13 -13.20 22.61
C THR A 153 -3.29 -13.89 21.25
N GLY A 154 -2.29 -14.67 20.83
CA GLY A 154 -2.29 -15.36 19.54
C GLY A 154 -1.86 -14.47 18.36
N TRP A 155 -1.34 -13.28 18.63
CA TRP A 155 -0.76 -12.37 17.63
C TRP A 155 0.76 -12.26 17.74
N GLY A 156 1.43 -13.18 18.46
CA GLY A 156 2.89 -13.30 18.46
C GLY A 156 3.41 -13.64 17.07
N TYR A 157 4.69 -13.37 16.79
CA TYR A 157 5.20 -13.56 15.43
C TYR A 157 5.08 -15.01 14.94
N ASP A 158 5.32 -15.97 15.83
CA ASP A 158 5.20 -17.39 15.50
C ASP A 158 3.75 -17.81 15.21
N ASP A 159 2.77 -17.13 15.81
CA ASP A 159 1.35 -17.38 15.57
C ASP A 159 0.90 -16.82 14.20
N VAL A 160 1.42 -15.66 13.79
CA VAL A 160 1.04 -15.01 12.52
C VAL A 160 1.85 -15.47 11.31
N LEU A 161 3.06 -16.01 11.53
CA LEU A 161 3.96 -16.46 10.45
C LEU A 161 3.32 -17.48 9.49
N PRO A 162 2.56 -18.49 9.96
CA PRO A 162 1.85 -19.41 9.07
C PRO A 162 0.89 -18.69 8.12
N TYR A 163 0.22 -17.62 8.56
CA TYR A 163 -0.70 -16.85 7.72
C TYR A 163 0.04 -15.99 6.69
N PHE A 164 1.18 -15.39 7.04
CA PHE A 164 2.03 -14.71 6.04
C PHE A 164 2.48 -15.68 4.95
N LYS A 165 2.97 -16.86 5.34
CA LYS A 165 3.36 -17.90 4.39
C LYS A 165 2.18 -18.35 3.53
N LYS A 166 0.97 -18.49 4.10
CA LYS A 166 -0.25 -18.85 3.36
C LYS A 166 -0.66 -17.80 2.34
N SER A 167 -0.37 -16.51 2.59
CA SER A 167 -0.65 -15.42 1.65
C SER A 167 0.39 -15.24 0.54
N GLU A 168 1.54 -15.90 0.65
CA GLU A 168 2.62 -15.81 -0.33
C GLU A 168 2.47 -16.88 -1.40
N ASP A 169 2.66 -16.49 -2.66
CA ASP A 169 2.69 -17.42 -3.79
C ASP A 169 3.89 -17.10 -4.70
N ILE A 170 5.08 -17.51 -4.27
CA ILE A 170 6.33 -17.24 -5.00
C ILE A 170 6.48 -18.29 -6.09
N GLN A 171 6.22 -17.89 -7.33
CA GLN A 171 6.31 -18.74 -8.53
C GLN A 171 7.70 -18.72 -9.20
N ILE A 172 8.69 -18.07 -8.59
CA ILE A 172 10.06 -17.95 -9.11
C ILE A 172 10.96 -18.94 -8.36
N PRO A 173 11.39 -20.06 -8.99
CA PRO A 173 12.10 -21.14 -8.30
C PRO A 173 13.34 -20.69 -7.52
N GLU A 174 14.11 -19.74 -8.05
CA GLU A 174 15.33 -19.22 -7.46
C GLU A 174 15.08 -18.40 -6.19
N LEU A 175 13.85 -17.90 -6.01
CA LEU A 175 13.46 -17.12 -4.85
C LEU A 175 12.84 -17.97 -3.74
N ILE A 176 12.38 -19.18 -4.06
CA ILE A 176 11.82 -20.14 -3.10
C ILE A 176 12.91 -20.50 -2.08
N ASN A 177 12.68 -20.21 -0.80
CA ASN A 177 13.61 -20.40 0.33
C ASN A 177 14.88 -19.53 0.29
N SER A 178 14.95 -18.52 -0.59
CA SER A 178 16.10 -17.62 -0.67
C SER A 178 16.10 -16.57 0.45
N TYR A 179 17.27 -16.01 0.78
CA TYR A 179 17.34 -14.83 1.66
C TYR A 179 16.68 -13.58 1.03
N LEU A 180 16.44 -13.58 -0.29
CA LEU A 180 15.69 -12.51 -0.98
C LEU A 180 14.21 -12.54 -0.62
N GLN A 181 13.64 -13.73 -0.36
CA GLN A 181 12.33 -13.89 0.28
C GLN A 181 12.30 -13.22 1.67
N LEU A 182 13.44 -13.16 2.36
CA LEU A 182 13.62 -12.54 3.69
C LEU A 182 14.09 -11.08 3.64
N THR A 183 14.45 -10.53 2.48
CA THR A 183 14.93 -9.13 2.36
C THR A 183 13.83 -8.10 2.67
N PHE A 184 12.62 -8.61 2.88
CA PHE A 184 11.46 -7.95 3.45
C PHE A 184 11.46 -7.85 4.98
N ILE A 185 12.56 -8.18 5.67
CA ILE A 185 12.70 -7.89 7.09
C ILE A 185 13.27 -6.48 7.24
N ALA A 186 12.38 -5.53 7.49
CA ALA A 186 12.77 -4.25 8.07
C ALA A 186 13.52 -4.54 9.38
N ARG A 187 14.80 -4.14 9.46
CA ARG A 187 15.38 -3.90 10.79
C ARG A 187 14.73 -2.61 11.29
N ALA A 188 13.58 -2.76 11.94
CA ALA A 188 12.89 -1.67 12.59
C ALA A 188 13.67 -1.33 13.86
N PHE A 189 14.23 -0.12 13.92
CA PHE A 189 14.60 0.47 15.18
C PHE A 189 13.38 1.24 15.68
N GLU A 190 12.82 0.82 16.82
CA GLU A 190 11.78 1.58 17.49
C GLU A 190 12.45 2.54 18.49
N ALA A 191 12.34 3.83 18.24
CA ALA A 191 12.47 4.86 19.26
C ALA A 191 11.09 5.49 19.43
N GLU A 192 10.49 5.35 20.61
CA GLU A 192 9.32 6.13 21.04
C GLU A 192 8.16 6.22 20.01
N ASN A 193 7.66 5.08 19.52
CA ASN A 193 6.52 4.94 18.58
C ASN A 193 6.79 5.30 17.10
N ILE A 194 8.05 5.23 16.68
CA ILE A 194 8.45 5.53 15.30
C ILE A 194 9.12 4.30 14.73
N LYS A 195 8.60 3.81 13.59
CA LYS A 195 9.23 2.72 12.85
C LYS A 195 9.95 3.28 11.63
N CYS A 196 11.25 3.05 11.59
CA CYS A 196 12.03 3.20 10.37
C CYS A 196 12.19 1.82 9.73
N ALA A 197 11.51 1.57 8.61
CA ALA A 197 11.73 0.37 7.83
C ALA A 197 12.93 0.57 6.92
N ILE A 198 14.07 -0.05 7.27
CA ILE A 198 15.27 -0.08 6.42
C ILE A 198 15.14 -1.28 5.48
N GLN A 199 15.04 -1.01 4.19
CA GLN A 199 14.98 -2.03 3.15
C GLN A 199 16.31 -2.05 2.39
N ARG A 200 16.93 -3.23 2.27
CA ARG A 200 18.06 -3.43 1.36
C ARG A 200 17.55 -3.42 -0.08
N MET A 201 17.97 -2.43 -0.87
CA MET A 201 17.67 -2.37 -2.30
C MET A 201 18.74 -3.14 -3.05
N ASN A 202 18.48 -4.41 -3.35
CA ASN A 202 19.31 -5.17 -4.27
C ASN A 202 18.91 -4.83 -5.71
N HIS A 203 19.89 -4.43 -6.53
CA HIS A 203 19.83 -4.27 -7.98
C HIS A 203 18.46 -3.89 -8.57
N MET A 204 18.05 -2.63 -8.44
CA MET A 204 17.04 -2.09 -9.35
C MET A 204 17.65 -1.92 -10.75
N ARG A 205 17.22 -2.72 -11.73
CA ARG A 205 17.43 -2.40 -13.16
C ARG A 205 16.45 -1.30 -13.56
N VAL A 206 16.82 -0.06 -13.28
CA VAL A 206 16.10 1.12 -13.76
C VAL A 206 16.80 1.59 -15.04
N PHE A 207 16.07 1.61 -16.16
CA PHE A 207 16.52 2.07 -17.49
C PHE A 207 17.66 1.26 -18.17
N GLY A 208 17.70 -0.06 -17.98
CA GLY A 208 18.55 -0.95 -18.80
C GLY A 208 20.07 -0.75 -18.66
N LYS A 209 20.52 0.18 -17.81
CA LYS A 209 21.91 0.31 -17.40
C LYS A 209 22.02 -0.30 -16.01
N THR A 210 22.76 -1.39 -15.91
CA THR A 210 23.30 -1.84 -14.63
C THR A 210 24.15 -0.71 -14.07
N SER A 211 23.80 -0.20 -12.89
CA SER A 211 24.75 0.55 -12.07
C SER A 211 26.00 -0.31 -11.96
N ARG A 212 27.09 0.13 -12.59
CA ARG A 212 28.41 -0.51 -12.48
C ARG A 212 29.02 -0.11 -11.14
N SER A 213 28.51 -0.69 -10.08
CA SER A 213 29.17 -0.81 -8.78
C SER A 213 28.28 -1.65 -7.88
N ALA A 214 28.91 -2.48 -7.05
CA ALA A 214 28.29 -3.32 -6.03
C ALA A 214 27.72 -2.50 -4.85
N ASP A 215 27.10 -1.34 -5.14
CA ASP A 215 26.58 -0.44 -4.12
C ASP A 215 25.17 -0.89 -3.74
N VAL A 216 25.09 -1.55 -2.59
CA VAL A 216 23.84 -1.89 -1.93
C VAL A 216 23.19 -0.59 -1.47
N GLY A 217 22.11 -0.18 -2.13
CA GLY A 217 21.28 0.93 -1.66
C GLY A 217 20.36 0.49 -0.51
N PHE A 218 19.86 1.43 0.28
CA PHE A 218 18.77 1.15 1.20
C PHE A 218 17.69 2.23 1.14
N GLY A 219 16.43 1.81 1.20
CA GLY A 219 15.28 2.70 1.38
C GLY A 219 14.94 2.77 2.86
N VAL A 220 14.65 3.97 3.37
CA VAL A 220 14.11 4.12 4.73
C VAL A 220 12.75 4.78 4.67
N ASN A 221 11.74 4.08 5.18
CA ASN A 221 10.38 4.61 5.30
C ASN A 221 10.03 4.83 6.77
N ILE A 222 9.48 5.99 7.10
CA ILE A 222 8.97 6.29 8.43
C ILE A 222 7.48 5.96 8.45
N CYS A 223 7.10 5.00 9.28
CA CYS A 223 5.72 4.61 9.49
C CYS A 223 5.36 4.80 10.95
N LYS A 224 4.29 5.56 11.21
CA LYS A 224 3.62 5.58 12.51
C LYS A 224 2.45 4.61 12.45
N LEU A 225 2.36 3.68 13.40
CA LEU A 225 1.29 2.68 13.41
C LEU A 225 0.12 3.06 14.33
N HIS A 226 0.37 3.88 15.35
CA HIS A 226 -0.63 4.27 16.35
C HIS A 226 -0.87 5.77 16.26
N HIS A 227 -1.64 6.19 15.25
CA HIS A 227 -2.02 7.59 15.09
C HIS A 227 -2.95 8.03 16.22
N LYS A 228 -2.73 9.25 16.74
CA LYS A 228 -3.62 9.89 17.73
C LYS A 228 -4.67 10.79 17.08
N SER A 229 -4.43 11.25 15.85
CA SER A 229 -5.41 12.00 15.06
C SER A 229 -6.73 11.22 14.95
N ARG A 230 -7.86 11.90 15.09
CA ARG A 230 -9.21 11.32 14.99
C ARG A 230 -10.08 12.14 14.06
N GLY A 231 -10.65 11.46 13.07
CA GLY A 231 -11.53 12.05 12.07
C GLY A 231 -13.01 11.91 12.39
N THR A 232 -13.84 12.21 11.41
CA THR A 232 -15.29 12.00 11.46
C THR A 232 -15.80 11.31 10.19
N VAL A 233 -16.86 10.52 10.37
CA VAL A 233 -17.69 10.01 9.27
C VAL A 233 -19.11 10.47 9.54
N ARG A 234 -19.72 11.18 8.59
CA ARG A 234 -21.05 11.78 8.74
C ARG A 234 -21.90 11.52 7.51
N LEU A 235 -23.21 11.42 7.72
CA LEU A 235 -24.16 11.45 6.61
C LEU A 235 -24.15 12.84 5.99
N ARG A 236 -24.02 12.90 4.66
CA ARG A 236 -24.11 14.14 3.89
C ARG A 236 -25.55 14.62 3.78
N SER A 237 -26.49 13.70 3.66
CA SER A 237 -27.91 13.97 3.49
C SER A 237 -28.75 12.78 3.97
N LYS A 238 -30.07 12.90 3.91
CA LYS A 238 -31.02 11.81 4.15
C LYS A 238 -31.08 10.80 2.98
N ASN A 239 -30.46 11.11 1.85
CA ASN A 239 -30.44 10.20 0.71
C ASN A 239 -29.43 9.06 0.97
N PRO A 240 -29.86 7.79 1.07
CA PRO A 240 -28.98 6.67 1.41
C PRO A 240 -27.90 6.38 0.34
N ILE A 241 -28.09 6.81 -0.91
CA ILE A 241 -27.08 6.66 -1.96
C ILE A 241 -26.10 7.83 -2.05
N ALA A 242 -26.30 8.88 -1.24
CA ALA A 242 -25.36 9.99 -1.22
C ALA A 242 -24.04 9.56 -0.53
N PRO A 243 -22.87 9.87 -1.10
CA PRO A 243 -21.60 9.49 -0.50
C PRO A 243 -21.43 10.17 0.87
N PRO A 244 -20.94 9.44 1.88
CA PRO A 244 -20.72 10.00 3.21
C PRO A 244 -19.67 11.12 3.15
N LEU A 245 -19.70 11.97 4.18
CA LEU A 245 -18.62 12.89 4.47
C LEU A 245 -17.60 12.15 5.32
N ILE A 246 -16.40 11.95 4.79
CA ILE A 246 -15.29 11.33 5.50
C ILE A 246 -14.19 12.37 5.61
N ASP A 247 -13.83 12.73 6.83
CA ASP A 247 -12.68 13.60 7.11
C ASP A 247 -11.81 12.90 8.16
N PRO A 248 -10.71 12.25 7.74
CA PRO A 248 -9.80 11.57 8.67
C PRO A 248 -9.06 12.51 9.61
N GLN A 249 -9.00 13.82 9.30
CA GLN A 249 -8.17 14.80 10.00
C GLN A 249 -6.72 14.34 10.16
N TYR A 250 -6.12 13.81 9.09
CA TYR A 250 -4.75 13.28 9.16
C TYR A 250 -3.77 14.36 9.65
N LEU A 251 -2.91 13.97 10.59
CA LEU A 251 -1.90 14.82 11.24
C LEU A 251 -2.48 16.01 12.03
N SER A 252 -3.71 15.89 12.54
CA SER A 252 -4.33 16.88 13.43
C SER A 252 -3.77 16.87 14.84
N HIS A 253 -3.24 15.74 15.30
CA HIS A 253 -2.62 15.62 16.62
C HIS A 253 -1.10 15.84 16.55
N GLN A 254 -0.56 16.71 17.41
CA GLN A 254 0.85 17.08 17.39
C GLN A 254 1.80 15.88 17.55
N ASP A 255 1.49 14.93 18.42
CA ASP A 255 2.26 13.67 18.54
C ASP A 255 2.46 12.92 17.22
N ASP A 256 1.49 12.97 16.29
CA ASP A 256 1.64 12.33 14.98
C ASP A 256 2.72 13.03 14.16
N VAL A 257 2.73 14.36 14.17
CA VAL A 257 3.75 15.18 13.51
C VAL A 257 5.11 14.98 14.16
N ASP A 258 5.18 15.02 15.50
CA ASP A 258 6.42 14.89 16.25
C ASP A 258 7.08 13.52 16.03
N SER A 259 6.28 12.45 15.91
CA SER A 259 6.78 11.13 15.54
C SER A 259 7.47 11.14 14.17
N TYR A 260 6.89 11.81 13.16
CA TYR A 260 7.54 11.93 11.85
C TYR A 260 8.83 12.77 11.93
N VAL A 261 8.82 13.89 12.64
CA VAL A 261 10.00 14.75 12.82
C VAL A 261 11.14 14.00 13.50
N LYS A 262 10.85 13.28 14.58
CA LYS A 262 11.82 12.41 15.26
C LYS A 262 12.35 11.31 14.33
N GLY A 263 11.49 10.70 13.51
CA GLY A 263 11.91 9.70 12.52
C GLY A 263 12.87 10.28 11.49
N ILE A 264 12.60 11.48 10.98
CA ILE A 264 13.48 12.19 10.05
C ILE A 264 14.83 12.46 10.72
N HIS A 265 14.83 12.88 11.99
CA HIS A 265 16.05 13.09 12.75
C HIS A 265 16.86 11.79 12.90
N VAL A 266 16.22 10.68 13.27
CA VAL A 266 16.87 9.36 13.34
C VAL A 266 17.51 8.99 12.00
N ILE A 267 16.80 9.16 10.88
CA ILE A 267 17.35 8.91 9.54
C ILE A 267 18.55 9.80 9.25
N SER A 268 18.48 11.09 9.58
CA SER A 268 19.58 12.04 9.34
C SER A 268 20.86 11.69 10.10
N VAL A 269 20.73 11.06 11.27
CA VAL A 269 21.86 10.58 12.08
C VAL A 269 22.38 9.22 11.58
N LEU A 270 21.48 8.33 11.17
CA LEU A 270 21.83 6.98 10.73
C LEU A 270 22.50 6.98 9.36
N CYS A 271 21.93 7.67 8.36
CA CYS A 271 22.40 7.61 6.97
C CYS A 271 23.90 7.89 6.80
N PRO A 272 24.52 8.90 7.45
CA PRO A 272 25.97 9.14 7.36
C PRO A 272 26.82 8.06 8.03
N ARG A 273 26.24 7.24 8.92
CA ARG A 273 26.94 6.26 9.76
C ARG A 273 26.78 4.82 9.27
N VAL A 274 25.91 4.56 8.29
CA VAL A 274 25.75 3.21 7.71
C VAL A 274 27.01 2.87 6.91
N LYS A 275 27.92 2.08 7.50
CA LYS A 275 29.01 1.41 6.77
C LYS A 275 28.53 0.03 6.34
N ILE A 276 28.46 -0.20 5.03
CA ILE A 276 28.09 -1.51 4.48
C ILE A 276 29.37 -2.33 4.33
N ASN A 277 29.63 -3.22 5.29
CA ASN A 277 30.66 -4.24 5.12
C ASN A 277 30.07 -5.36 4.26
N VAL A 278 30.45 -5.39 2.99
CA VAL A 278 30.13 -6.51 2.10
C VAL A 278 31.16 -7.60 2.38
N HIS A 279 30.79 -8.63 3.14
CA HIS A 279 31.53 -9.88 3.11
C HIS A 279 31.13 -10.59 1.81
N ILE A 280 32.01 -10.48 0.81
CA ILE A 280 31.94 -11.23 -0.45
C ILE A 280 32.37 -12.67 -0.17
#